data_AF-A0A8C6NFE6-F1
#
_entry.id   AF-A0A8C6NFE6-F1
#
_cell.length_a   1.000
_cell.length_b   1.000
_cell.length_c   1.000
_cell.angle_alpha   90.00
_cell.angle_beta   90.00
_cell.angle_gamma   90.00
#
_symmetry.space_group_name_H-M   'P 1'
#
loop_
_entity.id
_entity.type
_entity.pdbx_description
1 polymer ?
#
loop_
_entity_poly.entity_id
_entity_poly.type
_entity_poly.pdbx_seq_one_letter_code
_entity_poly.pdbx_strand_id
1 'polypeptide(L)'
;ATMKLLIKDIWAGLAPLPTALYMIGAATTVYCATAAELEGLGGMYFNNCCRCLPSQEAQGEATAAALWELSERLIQERIGRQSK
;
A
#
# COMPACT_ATOMS: atom_id res chain seq x y z
N ALA A 1 -14.85 4.53 -14.35
CA ALA A 1 -16.03 3.85 -13.76
C ALA A 1 -16.24 2.41 -14.29
N THR A 2 -15.36 1.88 -15.12
CA THR A 2 -15.60 0.61 -15.86
C THR A 2 -14.83 -0.59 -15.30
N MET A 3 -13.70 -0.38 -14.61
CA MET A 3 -12.88 -1.48 -14.06
C MET A 3 -13.44 -2.07 -12.75
N LYS A 4 -14.16 -1.26 -11.97
CA LYS A 4 -14.84 -1.67 -10.72
C LYS A 4 -16.00 -2.64 -10.96
N LEU A 5 -16.61 -2.61 -12.14
CA LEU A 5 -17.73 -3.48 -12.51
C LEU A 5 -17.21 -4.82 -13.04
N LEU A 6 -16.21 -4.80 -13.93
CA LEU A 6 -15.58 -6.01 -14.44
C LEU A 6 -15.04 -6.93 -13.32
N ILE A 7 -14.40 -6.35 -12.30
CA ILE A 7 -13.85 -7.11 -11.17
C ILE A 7 -14.97 -7.72 -10.31
N LYS A 8 -16.09 -7.01 -10.09
CA LYS A 8 -17.23 -7.51 -9.29
C LYS A 8 -17.98 -8.63 -10.00
N ASP A 9 -18.18 -8.50 -11.31
CA ASP A 9 -18.93 -9.48 -12.11
C ASP A 9 -18.14 -10.77 -12.31
N ILE A 10 -16.80 -10.69 -12.40
CA ILE A 10 -15.91 -11.86 -12.37
C ILE A 10 -15.88 -12.50 -10.96
N TRP A 11 -16.04 -11.72 -9.89
CA TRP A 11 -16.03 -12.18 -8.49
C TRP A 11 -17.27 -13.00 -8.09
N ALA A 12 -18.44 -12.67 -8.63
CA ALA A 12 -19.71 -13.30 -8.24
C ALA A 12 -19.85 -14.76 -8.72
N GLY A 13 -19.08 -15.17 -9.73
CA GLY A 13 -19.17 -16.51 -10.34
C GLY A 13 -18.19 -17.56 -9.76
N LEU A 14 -17.23 -17.18 -8.92
CA LEU A 14 -16.09 -18.05 -8.55
C LEU A 14 -16.00 -18.33 -7.04
N ALA A 15 -17.16 -18.47 -6.39
CA ALA A 15 -17.31 -18.37 -4.94
C ALA A 15 -17.10 -19.64 -4.10
N PRO A 16 -16.32 -20.68 -4.50
CA PRO A 16 -15.68 -21.44 -3.44
C PRO A 16 -14.31 -22.00 -3.83
N LEU A 17 -13.29 -21.15 -4.00
CA LEU A 17 -11.90 -21.61 -3.95
C LEU A 17 -11.05 -20.70 -3.06
N PRO A 18 -10.29 -21.24 -2.09
CA PRO A 18 -9.41 -20.47 -1.21
C PRO A 18 -8.28 -19.73 -1.96
N THR A 19 -8.10 -20.00 -3.25
CA THR A 19 -7.17 -19.31 -4.16
C THR A 19 -7.61 -17.89 -4.51
N ALA A 20 -8.90 -17.55 -4.36
CA ALA A 20 -9.39 -16.20 -4.66
C ALA A 20 -8.79 -15.12 -3.74
N LEU A 21 -8.47 -15.47 -2.48
CA LEU A 21 -7.82 -14.58 -1.52
C LEU A 21 -6.36 -14.26 -1.92
N TYR A 22 -5.65 -15.23 -2.50
CA TYR A 22 -4.28 -15.05 -2.99
C TYR A 22 -4.21 -14.01 -4.13
N MET A 23 -5.17 -14.06 -5.05
CA MET A 23 -5.20 -13.19 -6.23
C MET A 23 -5.45 -11.71 -5.89
N ILE A 24 -6.15 -11.41 -4.79
CA ILE A 24 -6.48 -10.04 -4.38
C ILE A 24 -5.42 -9.39 -3.49
N GLY A 25 -4.49 -10.16 -2.91
CA GLY A 25 -3.46 -9.63 -2.00
C GLY A 25 -2.58 -8.55 -2.62
N ALA A 26 -2.31 -8.63 -3.92
CA ALA A 26 -1.50 -7.66 -4.66
C ALA A 26 -2.31 -6.67 -5.50
N ALA A 27 -3.65 -6.79 -5.54
CA ALA A 27 -4.48 -6.03 -6.47
C ALA A 27 -4.34 -4.50 -6.28
N THR A 28 -4.31 -4.02 -5.04
CA THR A 28 -4.14 -2.60 -4.74
C THR A 28 -2.76 -2.10 -5.19
N THR A 29 -1.70 -2.87 -4.94
CA THR A 29 -0.34 -2.52 -5.37
C THR A 29 -0.22 -2.45 -6.88
N VAL A 30 -0.76 -3.44 -7.60
CA VAL A 30 -0.78 -3.45 -9.08
C VAL A 30 -1.57 -2.26 -9.62
N TYR A 31 -2.72 -1.94 -9.02
CA TYR A 31 -3.51 -0.77 -9.41
C TYR A 31 -2.71 0.52 -9.21
N CYS A 32 -2.10 0.73 -8.04
CA CYS A 32 -1.28 1.92 -7.78
C CYS A 32 -0.07 2.04 -8.71
N ALA A 33 0.50 0.91 -9.16
CA ALA A 33 1.66 0.90 -10.05
C ALA A 33 1.32 1.10 -11.53
N THR A 34 0.12 0.72 -11.97
CA THR A 34 -0.23 0.64 -13.40
C THR A 34 -1.36 1.55 -13.85
N ALA A 35 -2.16 2.10 -12.94
CA ALA A 35 -3.28 2.95 -13.31
C ALA A 35 -2.79 4.29 -13.86
N ALA A 36 -3.07 4.57 -15.14
CA ALA A 36 -2.70 5.82 -15.81
C ALA A 36 -3.29 7.07 -15.12
N GLU A 37 -4.44 6.93 -14.46
CA GLU A 37 -5.06 8.00 -13.65
C GLU A 37 -4.25 8.40 -12.40
N LEU A 38 -3.23 7.62 -12.03
CA LEU A 38 -2.32 7.89 -10.93
C LEU A 38 -0.94 8.35 -11.40
N GLU A 39 -0.73 8.50 -12.70
CA GLU A 39 0.53 8.97 -13.26
C GLU A 39 0.83 10.39 -12.75
N GLY A 40 2.00 10.59 -12.14
CA GLY A 40 2.40 11.86 -11.53
C GLY A 40 1.74 12.18 -10.17
N LEU A 41 0.87 11.31 -9.64
CA LEU A 41 0.25 11.48 -8.33
C LEU A 41 0.92 10.60 -7.27
N GLY A 42 1.34 11.20 -6.15
CA GLY A 42 2.01 10.51 -5.04
C GLY A 42 1.44 10.90 -3.66
N GLY A 43 1.88 10.20 -2.61
CA GLY A 43 1.54 10.54 -1.21
C GLY A 43 0.12 10.17 -0.77
N MET A 44 -0.57 9.30 -1.50
CA MET A 44 -1.95 8.91 -1.20
C MET A 44 -2.04 7.49 -0.67
N TYR A 45 -2.99 7.26 0.24
CA TYR A 45 -3.27 5.95 0.79
C TYR A 45 -4.42 5.27 0.02
N PHE A 46 -4.22 4.00 -0.33
CA PHE A 46 -5.21 3.19 -1.02
C PHE A 46 -5.48 1.90 -0.25
N ASN A 47 -6.76 1.56 -0.11
CA ASN A 47 -7.22 0.29 0.43
C ASN A 47 -8.27 -0.29 -0.53
N ASN A 48 -8.12 -1.57 -0.90
CA ASN A 48 -9.03 -2.27 -1.82
C ASN A 48 -9.26 -1.51 -3.14
N CYS A 49 -8.16 -1.05 -3.77
CA CYS A 49 -8.16 -0.23 -4.99
C CYS A 49 -9.01 1.06 -4.90
N CYS A 50 -9.19 1.59 -3.68
CA CYS A 50 -9.93 2.82 -3.43
C CYS A 50 -9.06 3.78 -2.63
N ARG A 51 -9.07 5.06 -3.00
CA ARG A 51 -8.42 6.10 -2.20
C ARG A 51 -9.14 6.23 -0.87
N CYS A 52 -8.39 6.12 0.22
CA CYS A 52 -8.92 6.19 1.57
C CYS A 52 -8.07 7.14 2.42
N LEU A 53 -8.70 7.72 3.44
CA LEU A 53 -7.94 8.45 4.45
C LEU A 53 -7.22 7.43 5.34
N PRO A 54 -5.91 7.60 5.60
CA PRO A 54 -5.18 6.74 6.53
C PRO A 54 -5.65 7.00 7.98
N SER A 55 -5.20 6.17 8.94
CA SER A 55 -5.56 6.36 10.35
C SER A 55 -5.04 7.71 10.88
N GLN A 56 -5.59 8.18 12.00
CA GLN A 56 -5.21 9.48 12.57
C GLN A 56 -3.72 9.53 12.95
N GLU A 57 -3.19 8.43 13.47
CA GLU A 57 -1.80 8.28 13.86
C GLU A 57 -0.87 8.36 12.64
N ALA A 58 -1.31 7.83 11.50
CA ALA A 58 -0.54 7.84 10.25
C ALA A 58 -0.53 9.22 9.54
N GLN A 59 -1.32 10.19 10.01
CA GLN A 59 -1.38 11.54 9.44
C GLN A 59 -0.46 12.54 10.15
N GLY A 60 0.18 12.16 11.27
CA GLY A 60 1.02 13.07 12.06
C GLY A 60 2.37 13.35 11.41
N GLU A 61 2.56 14.53 10.84
CA GLU A 61 3.84 14.94 10.22
C GLU A 61 5.01 14.94 11.21
N ALA A 62 4.81 15.45 12.43
CA ALA A 62 5.82 15.45 13.48
C ALA A 62 6.24 14.02 13.87
N THR A 63 5.27 13.10 13.96
CA THR A 63 5.52 11.68 14.25
C THR A 63 6.28 11.03 13.10
N ALA A 64 5.93 11.34 11.84
CA ALA A 64 6.64 10.83 10.68
C ALA A 64 8.11 11.27 10.63
N ALA A 65 8.38 12.56 10.92
CA ALA A 65 9.75 13.08 11.00
C ALA A 65 10.56 12.41 12.12
N ALA A 66 9.99 12.33 13.33
CA ALA A 66 10.65 11.66 14.46
C ALA A 66 10.92 10.17 14.18
N LEU A 67 9.99 9.49 13.50
CA LEU A 67 10.16 8.09 13.12
C LEU A 67 11.28 7.89 12.08
N TRP A 68 11.41 8.83 11.13
CA TRP A 68 12.49 8.81 10.13
C TRP A 68 13.86 8.92 10.80
N GLU A 69 14.06 9.94 11.63
CA GLU A 69 15.32 10.17 12.36
C GLU A 69 15.69 8.97 13.26
N LEU A 70 14.71 8.42 13.96
CA LEU A 70 14.91 7.21 14.78
C LEU A 70 15.36 6.02 13.92
N SER A 71 14.71 5.80 12.77
CA SER A 71 15.01 4.67 11.89
C SER A 71 16.40 4.78 11.28
N GLU A 72 16.80 5.96 10.80
CA GLU A 72 18.15 6.21 10.29
C GLU A 72 19.20 5.93 11.36
N ARG A 73 19.00 6.43 12.58
CA ARG A 73 19.91 6.18 13.70
C ARG A 73 20.06 4.69 14.00
N LEU A 74 18.96 3.94 14.05
CA LEU A 74 18.99 2.49 14.30
C LEU A 74 19.75 1.72 13.21
N ILE A 75 19.56 2.10 11.95
CA ILE A 75 20.27 1.51 10.81
C ILE A 75 21.77 1.80 10.91
N GLN A 76 22.15 3.06 11.18
CA GLN A 76 23.54 3.47 11.31
C GLN A 76 24.24 2.77 12.48
N GLU A 77 23.58 2.66 13.64
CA GLU A 77 24.09 1.89 14.78
C GLU A 77 24.33 0.42 14.41
N ARG A 78 23.44 -0.18 13.60
CA ARG A 78 23.60 -1.58 13.18
C ARG A 78 24.72 -1.77 12.17
N ILE A 79 24.83 -0.91 11.16
CA ILE A 79 25.89 -0.95 10.14
C ILE A 79 27.25 -0.67 10.79
N GLY A 80 27.34 0.36 11.64
CA GLY A 80 28.57 0.73 12.35
C GLY A 80 29.07 -0.36 13.31
N ARG A 81 28.19 -1.20 13.86
CA ARG A 81 28.57 -2.38 14.67
C ARG A 81 29.10 -3.56 13.84
N GLN A 82 28.74 -3.67 12.56
CA GLN A 82 29.21 -4.76 11.68
C GLN A 82 30.57 -4.47 11.03
N SER A 83 31.05 -3.24 11.11
CA SER A 83 32.32 -2.81 10.52
C SER A 83 33.50 -2.84 11.51
N LYS A 84 33.35 -3.51 12.67
CA LYS A 84 34.40 -3.71 13.68
C LYS A 84 34.64 -5.19 13.92
#